data_AF-A0A851W3H7-F1
#
_entry.id   AF-A0A851W3H7-F1
#
_cell.length_a   1.000
_cell.length_b   1.000
_cell.length_c   1.000
_cell.angle_alpha   90.00
_cell.angle_beta   90.00
_cell.angle_gamma   90.00
#
_symmetry.space_group_name_H-M   'P 1'
#
loop_
_entity.id
_entity.type
_entity.pdbx_description
1 polymer ?
#
loop_
_entity_poly.entity_id
_entity_poly.type
_entity_poly.pdbx_seq_one_letter_code
_entity_poly.pdbx_strand_id
1 'polypeptide(L)'
;MKLLIYIVLLKLTLLAVTNVFAVVLEEEENAKEAKVTETCPIKLKTNRKCDEGEDCPYQINLPPMTIQIPKEFKLLEKTLKEVQTLKESVNKLKKCCQDCKLQADDNQERERSNEFLLPNTAENTESQDNRVKELQSKVNRMATSLKNAKSQIQTLQGRLEKLSLINMNNVEHYVDSKVANLTFAVNNLDNKCSSKCPAMQAKPVIQIMQRDCADHYTAGRRSNGIYRISPDPRNESFEVYCDMQTQGGGWTVLQRRQDGSTNFNRTWNDYKHGFGNLSREFWLGNDKIHLLTRSQEMQLRIDLEDFNGIREYAKYDHFYVANEYLKYRLSVHGYSGTAGDALHYSRHYNHDQKFFTTPDKDNDRYPSGNCGAYYSSGWWFDACLSANLNGKYYHKKYKGVRNGIFWGTWHGISDDIPTGYRQPFKSVKIMIRPKNFVQ
;
A
#
# COMPACT_ATOMS: atom_id res chain seq x y z
N MET A 1 -19.73 -58.48 -50.45
CA MET A 1 -18.85 -59.11 -49.43
C MET A 1 -18.04 -58.11 -48.61
N LYS A 2 -17.31 -57.16 -49.22
CA LYS A 2 -16.46 -56.21 -48.45
C LYS A 2 -17.23 -55.25 -47.51
N LEU A 3 -18.49 -54.90 -47.83
CA LEU A 3 -19.33 -54.04 -46.99
C LEU A 3 -19.91 -54.76 -45.75
N LEU A 4 -20.19 -56.06 -45.85
CA LEU A 4 -20.68 -56.86 -44.71
C LEU A 4 -19.56 -57.08 -43.67
N ILE A 5 -18.33 -57.29 -44.13
CA ILE A 5 -17.16 -57.48 -43.25
C ILE A 5 -16.88 -56.20 -42.45
N TYR A 6 -17.07 -55.02 -43.06
CA TYR A 6 -16.87 -53.74 -42.38
C TYR A 6 -17.93 -53.47 -41.30
N ILE A 7 -19.20 -53.86 -41.53
CA ILE A 7 -20.28 -53.72 -40.54
C ILE A 7 -20.14 -54.72 -39.39
N VAL A 8 -19.64 -55.93 -39.66
CA VAL A 8 -19.35 -56.93 -38.62
C VAL A 8 -18.17 -56.50 -37.75
N LEU A 9 -17.11 -55.94 -38.35
CA LEU A 9 -15.97 -55.37 -37.62
C LEU A 9 -16.38 -54.14 -36.78
N LEU A 10 -17.23 -53.25 -37.32
CA LEU A 10 -17.73 -52.09 -36.58
C LEU A 10 -18.63 -52.49 -35.38
N LYS A 11 -19.41 -53.57 -35.51
CA LYS A 11 -20.23 -54.13 -34.42
C LYS A 11 -19.39 -54.84 -33.37
N LEU A 12 -18.33 -55.57 -33.76
CA LEU A 12 -17.40 -56.18 -32.80
C LEU A 12 -16.60 -55.14 -32.00
N THR A 13 -16.24 -54.00 -32.61
CA THR A 13 -15.58 -52.90 -31.89
C THR A 13 -16.53 -52.13 -30.97
N LEU A 14 -17.83 -52.08 -31.27
CA LEU A 14 -18.82 -51.41 -30.42
C LEU A 14 -19.27 -52.26 -29.22
N LEU A 15 -19.20 -53.60 -29.33
CA LEU A 15 -19.47 -54.54 -28.23
C LEU A 15 -18.28 -54.72 -27.27
N ALA A 16 -17.08 -54.24 -27.64
CA ALA A 16 -15.89 -54.25 -26.78
C ALA A 16 -15.78 -53.02 -25.85
N VAL A 17 -16.68 -52.03 -25.98
CA VAL A 17 -16.65 -50.78 -25.16
C VAL A 17 -17.78 -50.74 -24.11
N THR A 18 -18.63 -51.75 -24.02
CA THR A 18 -19.77 -51.77 -23.08
C THR A 18 -19.72 -52.84 -22.00
N ASN A 19 -18.56 -53.45 -21.73
CA ASN A 19 -18.44 -54.49 -20.70
C ASN A 19 -17.33 -54.21 -19.70
N VAL A 20 -17.49 -53.14 -18.89
CA VAL A 20 -16.89 -53.08 -17.55
C VAL A 20 -17.84 -52.31 -16.62
N PHE A 21 -18.92 -52.95 -16.20
CA PHE A 21 -19.60 -52.66 -14.92
C PHE A 21 -20.28 -53.96 -14.46
N ALA A 22 -19.50 -54.83 -13.83
CA ALA A 22 -20.01 -55.95 -13.05
C ALA A 22 -19.05 -56.19 -11.87
N VAL A 23 -19.43 -55.68 -10.71
CA VAL A 23 -18.95 -56.12 -9.38
C VAL A 23 -20.18 -55.94 -8.47
N VAL A 24 -21.04 -56.96 -8.38
CA VAL A 24 -21.06 -58.00 -7.34
C VAL A 24 -20.98 -57.40 -5.93
N LEU A 25 -22.15 -57.40 -5.27
CA LEU A 25 -22.29 -57.23 -3.82
C LEU A 25 -21.97 -58.58 -3.17
N GLU A 26 -20.99 -58.61 -2.27
CA GLU A 26 -20.88 -59.62 -1.22
C GLU A 26 -20.08 -59.05 -0.03
N GLU A 27 -20.44 -59.54 1.15
CA GLU A 27 -20.23 -58.96 2.49
C GLU A 27 -18.85 -59.20 3.11
N GLU A 28 -18.53 -58.31 4.06
CA GLU A 28 -17.64 -58.37 5.24
C GLU A 28 -16.43 -59.34 5.29
N GLU A 29 -15.21 -58.79 5.42
CA GLU A 29 -14.45 -58.84 6.70
C GLU A 29 -13.14 -58.01 6.66
N ASN A 30 -12.95 -57.22 7.74
CA ASN A 30 -11.72 -56.69 8.34
C ASN A 30 -10.40 -56.56 7.52
N ALA A 31 -9.98 -55.31 7.26
CA ALA A 31 -8.83 -54.68 7.95
C ALA A 31 -8.45 -53.31 7.35
N LYS A 32 -8.66 -52.26 8.17
CA LYS A 32 -7.91 -50.99 8.27
C LYS A 32 -7.29 -50.39 7.00
N GLU A 33 -8.01 -49.46 6.38
CA GLU A 33 -7.39 -48.25 5.83
C GLU A 33 -8.37 -47.06 5.88
N ALA A 34 -7.88 -45.93 6.40
CA ALA A 34 -8.68 -44.78 6.77
C ALA A 34 -9.25 -44.07 5.53
N LYS A 35 -10.56 -44.19 5.34
CA LYS A 35 -11.35 -43.47 4.34
C LYS A 35 -11.48 -42.00 4.76
N VAL A 36 -10.74 -41.12 4.11
CA VAL A 36 -10.91 -39.66 4.23
C VAL A 36 -12.20 -39.26 3.50
N THR A 37 -13.30 -39.22 4.24
CA THR A 37 -14.52 -38.54 3.82
C THR A 37 -14.40 -37.05 4.15
N GLU A 38 -13.81 -36.26 3.25
CA GLU A 38 -13.90 -34.79 3.30
C GLU A 38 -14.97 -34.30 2.33
N THR A 39 -16.23 -34.61 2.64
CA THR A 39 -17.36 -33.84 2.13
C THR A 39 -17.45 -32.55 2.94
N CYS A 40 -17.15 -31.40 2.33
CA CYS A 40 -17.38 -30.09 2.94
C CYS A 40 -18.90 -29.86 3.04
N PRO A 41 -19.51 -29.82 4.24
CA PRO A 41 -20.95 -29.63 4.36
C PRO A 41 -21.23 -28.13 4.49
N ILE A 42 -21.30 -27.41 3.37
CA ILE A 42 -21.84 -26.04 3.38
C ILE A 42 -23.35 -26.16 3.61
N LYS A 43 -23.81 -25.80 4.82
CA LYS A 43 -25.24 -25.77 5.16
C LYS A 43 -25.82 -24.39 4.83
N LEU A 44 -26.56 -24.32 3.73
CA LEU A 44 -27.42 -23.17 3.40
C LEU A 44 -28.68 -23.21 4.29
N LYS A 45 -28.96 -22.13 5.00
CA LYS A 45 -30.24 -21.97 5.73
C LYS A 45 -30.99 -20.77 5.17
N THR A 46 -32.28 -20.96 4.90
CA THR A 46 -33.21 -19.87 4.59
C THR A 46 -33.73 -19.27 5.89
N ASN A 47 -33.89 -17.95 5.95
CA ASN A 47 -34.30 -17.28 7.18
C ASN A 47 -35.84 -17.23 7.37
N ARG A 48 -36.63 -17.80 6.43
CA ARG A 48 -38.11 -17.97 6.47
C ARG A 48 -38.62 -18.82 5.29
N LYS A 49 -39.90 -19.24 5.33
CA LYS A 49 -40.63 -19.79 4.16
C LYS A 49 -40.71 -18.68 3.11
N CYS A 50 -40.13 -18.91 1.93
CA CYS A 50 -40.19 -18.00 0.79
C CYS A 50 -41.42 -18.41 -0.05
N ASP A 51 -42.36 -17.49 -0.27
CA ASP A 51 -43.46 -17.70 -1.22
C ASP A 51 -42.99 -17.35 -2.64
N GLU A 52 -43.63 -17.94 -3.66
CA GLU A 52 -43.23 -17.81 -5.06
C GLU A 52 -43.31 -16.35 -5.54
N GLY A 53 -42.15 -15.72 -5.78
CA GLY A 53 -42.08 -14.43 -6.49
C GLY A 53 -41.04 -13.41 -6.03
N GLU A 54 -40.36 -13.59 -4.89
CA GLU A 54 -39.34 -12.64 -4.41
C GLU A 54 -37.97 -13.29 -4.11
N ASP A 55 -36.90 -12.52 -4.34
CA ASP A 55 -35.50 -12.88 -4.08
C ASP A 55 -35.28 -13.14 -2.58
N CYS A 56 -35.04 -14.40 -2.22
CA CYS A 56 -34.86 -14.80 -0.84
C CYS A 56 -33.38 -14.71 -0.41
N PRO A 57 -33.02 -13.96 0.65
CA PRO A 57 -31.63 -13.84 1.07
C PRO A 57 -31.15 -15.12 1.79
N TYR A 58 -30.14 -15.78 1.24
CA TYR A 58 -29.48 -16.94 1.86
C TYR A 58 -28.32 -16.50 2.76
N GLN A 59 -28.20 -17.14 3.93
CA GLN A 59 -27.04 -16.97 4.80
C GLN A 59 -26.09 -18.17 4.64
N ILE A 60 -24.84 -17.89 4.28
CA ILE A 60 -23.76 -18.88 4.16
C ILE A 60 -22.83 -18.72 5.36
N ASN A 61 -22.73 -19.77 6.18
CA ASN A 61 -21.73 -19.84 7.26
C ASN A 61 -20.57 -20.74 6.82
N LEU A 62 -19.38 -20.17 6.69
CA LEU A 62 -18.15 -20.91 6.42
C LEU A 62 -17.51 -21.38 7.73
N PRO A 63 -16.92 -22.59 7.78
CA PRO A 63 -16.19 -23.04 8.95
C PRO A 63 -14.93 -22.18 9.19
N PRO A 64 -14.50 -22.01 10.45
CA PRO A 64 -13.31 -21.25 10.77
C PRO A 64 -12.08 -21.91 10.14
N MET A 65 -11.31 -21.14 9.38
CA MET A 65 -10.09 -21.59 8.73
C MET A 65 -8.91 -21.41 9.69
N THR A 66 -8.21 -22.49 9.99
CA THR A 66 -7.03 -22.47 10.88
C THR A 66 -5.76 -22.55 10.04
N ILE A 67 -4.98 -21.47 10.03
CA ILE A 67 -3.69 -21.43 9.33
C ILE A 67 -2.59 -21.82 10.32
N GLN A 68 -1.88 -22.91 10.03
CA GLN A 68 -0.73 -23.33 10.81
C GLN A 68 0.51 -22.55 10.37
N ILE A 69 0.99 -21.68 11.26
CA ILE A 69 2.19 -20.89 11.02
C ILE A 69 3.44 -21.77 11.24
N PRO A 70 4.44 -21.72 10.34
CA PRO A 70 5.68 -22.49 10.48
C PRO A 70 6.39 -22.25 11.83
N LYS A 71 7.03 -23.29 12.39
CA LYS A 71 7.65 -23.24 13.72
C LYS A 71 8.78 -22.21 13.83
N GLU A 72 9.35 -21.82 12.71
CA GLU A 72 10.41 -20.82 12.56
C GLU A 72 9.93 -19.42 12.97
N PHE A 73 8.65 -19.10 12.78
CA PHE A 73 8.07 -17.83 13.26
C PHE A 73 8.03 -17.74 14.78
N LYS A 74 7.91 -18.88 15.47
CA LYS A 74 7.99 -18.95 16.94
C LYS A 74 9.39 -18.59 17.45
N LEU A 75 10.43 -18.89 16.68
CA LEU A 75 11.80 -18.47 16.98
C LEU A 75 11.96 -16.95 16.84
N LEU A 76 11.29 -16.35 15.85
CA LEU A 76 11.24 -14.92 15.61
C LEU A 76 10.56 -14.18 16.77
N GLU A 77 9.42 -14.69 17.25
CA GLU A 77 8.71 -14.16 18.42
C GLU A 77 9.57 -14.25 19.69
N LYS A 78 10.29 -15.36 19.89
CA LYS A 78 11.21 -15.54 21.02
C LYS A 78 12.39 -14.57 20.95
N THR A 79 12.94 -14.34 19.76
CA THR A 79 14.05 -13.39 19.54
C THR A 79 13.60 -11.95 19.79
N LEU A 80 12.39 -11.58 19.37
CA LEU A 80 11.80 -10.27 19.63
C LEU A 80 11.63 -10.01 21.13
N LYS A 81 11.14 -11.01 21.88
CA LYS A 81 11.01 -10.94 23.35
C LYS A 81 12.36 -10.72 24.04
N GLU A 82 13.42 -11.43 23.61
CA GLU A 82 14.77 -11.26 24.16
C GLU A 82 15.36 -9.87 23.85
N VAL A 83 15.14 -9.34 22.63
CA VAL A 83 15.53 -7.96 22.26
C VAL A 83 14.82 -6.92 23.15
N GLN A 84 13.57 -7.17 23.50
CA GLN A 84 12.79 -6.26 24.36
C GLN A 84 13.31 -6.26 25.80
N THR A 85 13.66 -7.42 26.36
CA THR A 85 14.32 -7.52 27.67
C THR A 85 15.71 -6.86 27.69
N LEU A 86 16.47 -6.99 26.59
CA LEU A 86 17.74 -6.30 26.44
C LEU A 86 17.56 -4.77 26.40
N LYS A 87 16.56 -4.27 25.66
CA LYS A 87 16.21 -2.84 25.60
C LYS A 87 15.89 -2.28 27.00
N GLU A 88 15.13 -3.02 27.80
CA GLU A 88 14.83 -2.66 29.19
C GLU A 88 16.09 -2.60 30.07
N SER A 89 16.98 -3.58 29.91
CA SER A 89 18.26 -3.64 30.63
C SER A 89 19.17 -2.46 30.28
N VAL A 90 19.27 -2.11 28.99
CA VAL A 90 20.02 -0.94 28.50
C VAL A 90 19.42 0.37 29.03
N ASN A 91 18.09 0.50 29.04
CA ASN A 91 17.41 1.67 29.58
C ASN A 91 17.65 1.83 31.09
N LYS A 92 17.67 0.73 31.84
CA LYS A 92 17.98 0.72 33.27
C LYS A 92 19.43 1.16 33.53
N LEU A 93 20.37 0.70 32.68
CA LEU A 93 21.77 1.13 32.75
C LEU A 93 21.92 2.61 32.45
N LYS A 94 21.25 3.10 31.39
CA LYS A 94 21.24 4.51 30.99
C LYS A 94 20.73 5.41 32.13
N LYS A 95 19.64 5.02 32.79
CA LYS A 95 19.10 5.72 33.96
C LYS A 95 20.11 5.76 35.11
N CYS A 96 20.75 4.64 35.41
CA CYS A 96 21.76 4.56 36.47
C CYS A 96 23.00 5.45 36.19
N CYS A 97 23.45 5.54 34.94
CA CYS A 97 24.51 6.47 34.54
C CYS A 97 24.09 7.94 34.70
N GLN A 98 22.83 8.25 34.39
CA GLN A 98 22.28 9.60 34.54
C GLN A 98 22.20 10.01 36.00
N ASP A 99 21.73 9.11 36.87
CA ASP A 99 21.67 9.34 38.32
C ASP A 99 23.08 9.54 38.92
N CYS A 100 24.06 8.77 38.44
CA CYS A 100 25.45 8.90 38.89
C CYS A 100 26.09 10.22 38.44
N LYS A 101 25.72 10.72 37.25
CA LYS A 101 26.16 12.04 36.75
C LYS A 101 25.58 13.17 37.61
N LEU A 102 24.29 13.11 37.93
CA LEU A 102 23.64 14.10 38.80
C LEU A 102 24.26 14.13 40.21
N GLN A 103 24.63 12.97 40.77
CA GLN A 103 25.33 12.90 42.06
C GLN A 103 26.76 13.46 42.02
N ALA A 104 27.44 13.41 40.87
CA ALA A 104 28.75 14.03 40.70
C ALA A 104 28.63 15.56 40.65
N ASP A 105 27.64 16.08 39.92
CA ASP A 105 27.37 17.50 39.79
C ASP A 105 26.94 18.13 41.14
N ASP A 106 26.07 17.47 41.92
CA ASP A 106 25.63 17.90 43.28
C ASP A 106 26.78 18.00 44.30
N ASN A 107 27.80 17.15 44.17
CA ASN A 107 28.96 17.18 45.07
C ASN A 107 29.93 18.30 44.72
N GLN A 108 30.00 18.69 43.45
CA GLN A 108 30.85 19.78 42.98
C GLN A 108 30.31 21.15 43.43
N GLU A 109 28.99 21.29 43.60
CA GLU A 109 28.37 22.50 44.19
C GLU A 109 28.57 22.60 45.71
N ARG A 110 28.57 21.47 46.44
CA ARG A 110 28.85 21.45 47.89
C ARG A 110 30.31 21.77 48.22
N GLU A 111 31.26 21.40 47.36
CA GLU A 111 32.68 21.74 47.55
C GLU A 111 32.98 23.24 47.34
N ARG A 112 32.24 23.93 46.45
CA ARG A 112 32.37 25.40 46.29
C ARG A 112 31.85 26.21 47.47
N SER A 113 31.02 25.61 48.33
CA SER A 113 30.36 26.31 49.44
C SER A 113 31.21 26.34 50.72
N ASN A 114 32.30 25.58 50.80
CA ASN A 114 33.12 25.42 52.01
C ASN A 114 34.48 26.14 51.95
N GLU A 115 34.70 27.06 51.00
CA GLU A 115 35.95 27.82 50.90
C GLU A 115 35.83 29.20 51.58
N PHE A 116 35.57 29.20 52.90
CA PHE A 116 35.92 30.33 53.75
C PHE A 116 36.27 29.83 55.16
N LEU A 117 37.57 30.00 55.52
CA LEU A 117 38.25 29.81 56.82
C LEU A 117 39.08 28.50 56.99
N LEU A 118 40.41 28.72 57.11
CA LEU A 118 41.51 27.80 57.49
C LEU A 118 41.60 27.60 59.03
N PRO A 119 42.50 26.74 59.55
CA PRO A 119 42.68 25.30 59.31
C PRO A 119 42.70 24.51 60.65
N ASN A 120 42.90 23.19 60.54
CA ASN A 120 43.16 22.19 61.60
C ASN A 120 41.95 21.37 62.03
N THR A 121 41.87 20.14 61.51
CA THR A 121 42.19 18.93 62.30
C THR A 121 42.23 17.72 61.37
N ALA A 122 43.21 16.85 61.62
CA ALA A 122 43.42 15.60 60.91
C ALA A 122 42.39 14.55 61.35
N GLU A 123 41.14 14.67 60.93
CA GLU A 123 40.12 13.63 61.09
C GLU A 123 39.12 13.71 59.93
N ASN A 124 39.42 13.08 58.78
CA ASN A 124 38.39 12.63 57.82
C ASN A 124 38.91 11.76 56.65
N THR A 125 40.09 11.16 56.78
CA THR A 125 40.65 10.29 55.73
C THR A 125 39.84 9.00 55.56
N GLU A 126 39.15 8.52 56.59
CA GLU A 126 38.37 7.28 56.54
C GLU A 126 37.01 7.46 55.82
N SER A 127 36.39 8.64 55.93
CA SER A 127 35.10 8.97 55.29
C SER A 127 35.23 9.16 53.78
N GLN A 128 36.31 9.83 53.32
CA GLN A 128 36.58 9.97 51.88
C GLN A 128 37.04 8.65 51.24
N ASP A 129 37.85 7.86 51.94
CA ASP A 129 38.33 6.58 51.43
C ASP A 129 37.20 5.53 51.31
N ASN A 130 36.23 5.55 52.24
CA ASN A 130 35.01 4.74 52.14
C ASN A 130 34.13 5.13 50.94
N ARG A 131 34.04 6.42 50.62
CA ARG A 131 33.24 6.95 49.51
C ARG A 131 33.89 6.69 48.15
N VAL A 132 35.22 6.75 48.06
CA VAL A 132 35.98 6.32 46.89
C VAL A 132 35.86 4.81 46.69
N LYS A 133 35.95 3.99 47.75
CA LYS A 133 35.69 2.54 47.67
C LYS A 133 34.27 2.22 47.22
N GLU A 134 33.28 2.98 47.67
CA GLU A 134 31.89 2.81 47.24
C GLU A 134 31.71 3.14 45.75
N LEU A 135 32.25 4.27 45.28
CA LEU A 135 32.24 4.66 43.86
C LEU A 135 32.96 3.63 42.99
N GLN A 136 34.12 3.14 43.43
CA GLN A 136 34.87 2.08 42.76
C GLN A 136 34.03 0.80 42.64
N SER A 137 33.28 0.45 43.69
CA SER A 137 32.37 -0.70 43.67
C SER A 137 31.21 -0.52 42.68
N LYS A 138 30.66 0.69 42.53
CA LYS A 138 29.59 1.01 41.59
C LYS A 138 30.08 0.98 40.14
N VAL A 139 31.27 1.54 39.87
CA VAL A 139 31.92 1.50 38.56
C VAL A 139 32.20 0.05 38.15
N ASN A 140 32.72 -0.78 39.05
CA ASN A 140 32.98 -2.21 38.78
C ASN A 140 31.68 -3.00 38.49
N ARG A 141 30.58 -2.72 39.20
CA ARG A 141 29.26 -3.32 38.92
C ARG A 141 28.71 -2.90 37.55
N MET A 142 28.90 -1.63 37.18
CA MET A 142 28.46 -1.09 35.90
C MET A 142 29.28 -1.67 34.73
N ALA A 143 30.59 -1.80 34.90
CA ALA A 143 31.48 -2.45 33.93
C ALA A 143 31.10 -3.92 33.70
N THR A 144 30.77 -4.64 34.77
CA THR A 144 30.31 -6.04 34.68
C THR A 144 28.96 -6.14 33.95
N SER A 145 28.04 -5.21 34.23
CA SER A 145 26.73 -5.16 33.56
C SER A 145 26.85 -4.83 32.07
N LEU A 146 27.78 -3.94 31.70
CA LEU A 146 28.07 -3.59 30.31
C LEU A 146 28.69 -4.77 29.55
N LYS A 147 29.59 -5.52 30.19
CA LYS A 147 30.18 -6.75 29.64
C LYS A 147 29.10 -7.82 29.38
N ASN A 148 28.14 -7.96 30.29
CA ASN A 148 27.01 -8.88 30.11
C ASN A 148 26.09 -8.44 28.97
N ALA A 149 25.77 -7.15 28.85
CA ALA A 149 24.98 -6.62 27.74
C ALA A 149 25.68 -6.84 26.38
N LYS A 150 27.01 -6.65 26.30
CA LYS A 150 27.80 -6.92 25.10
C LYS A 150 27.74 -8.40 24.68
N SER A 151 27.84 -9.32 25.64
CA SER A 151 27.71 -10.77 25.39
C SER A 151 26.33 -11.15 24.85
N GLN A 152 25.26 -10.53 25.38
CA GLN A 152 23.90 -10.71 24.88
C GLN A 152 23.73 -10.18 23.45
N ILE A 153 24.30 -9.00 23.13
CA ILE A 153 24.29 -8.44 21.76
C ILE A 153 25.00 -9.39 20.78
N GLN A 154 26.17 -9.91 21.14
CA GLN A 154 26.90 -10.86 20.29
C GLN A 154 26.11 -12.15 20.06
N THR A 155 25.42 -12.65 21.08
CA THR A 155 24.54 -13.83 20.97
C THR A 155 23.36 -13.55 20.04
N LEU A 156 22.74 -12.37 20.16
CA LEU A 156 21.63 -11.96 19.28
C LEU A 156 22.08 -11.75 17.84
N GLN A 157 23.27 -11.19 17.61
CA GLN A 157 23.87 -11.07 16.28
C GLN A 157 24.09 -12.45 15.64
N GLY A 158 24.65 -13.42 16.35
CA GLY A 158 24.81 -14.78 15.84
C GLY A 158 23.47 -15.47 15.54
N ARG A 159 22.42 -15.20 16.31
CA ARG A 159 21.05 -15.67 16.01
C ARG A 159 20.45 -14.97 14.79
N LEU A 160 20.70 -13.67 14.62
CA LEU A 160 20.25 -12.89 13.47
C LEU A 160 20.94 -13.36 12.18
N GLU A 161 22.23 -13.66 12.23
CA GLU A 161 22.98 -14.26 11.12
C GLU A 161 22.41 -15.65 10.78
N LYS A 162 22.10 -16.47 11.80
CA LYS A 162 21.43 -17.77 11.61
C LYS A 162 20.00 -17.65 11.04
N LEU A 163 19.27 -16.58 11.39
CA LEU A 163 17.97 -16.21 10.81
C LEU A 163 18.09 -15.71 9.37
N SER A 164 19.17 -14.98 9.03
CA SER A 164 19.48 -14.60 7.65
C SER A 164 19.82 -15.81 6.76
N LEU A 165 20.28 -16.90 7.39
CA LEU A 165 20.53 -18.21 6.79
C LEU A 165 19.26 -19.08 6.64
N ILE A 166 18.09 -18.63 7.08
CA ILE A 166 16.82 -19.19 6.61
C ILE A 166 16.67 -18.72 5.17
N ASN A 167 17.17 -19.56 4.26
CA ASN A 167 17.13 -19.43 2.81
C ASN A 167 15.81 -18.79 2.37
N MET A 168 15.82 -17.51 1.96
CA MET A 168 14.62 -16.83 1.44
C MET A 168 14.02 -17.64 0.28
N ASN A 169 14.83 -18.41 -0.45
CA ASN A 169 14.36 -19.31 -1.50
C ASN A 169 13.47 -20.45 -0.96
N ASN A 170 13.64 -20.92 0.28
CA ASN A 170 12.76 -21.92 0.88
C ASN A 170 11.43 -21.31 1.32
N VAL A 171 11.43 -20.05 1.76
CA VAL A 171 10.21 -19.32 2.12
C VAL A 171 9.44 -18.93 0.87
N GLU A 172 10.12 -18.42 -0.16
CA GLU A 172 9.57 -18.16 -1.48
C GLU A 172 8.98 -19.43 -2.08
N HIS A 173 9.73 -20.55 -2.10
CA HIS A 173 9.22 -21.83 -2.58
C HIS A 173 8.06 -22.39 -1.74
N TYR A 174 8.05 -22.16 -0.41
CA TYR A 174 6.92 -22.56 0.44
C TYR A 174 5.69 -21.69 0.17
N VAL A 175 5.87 -20.38 0.03
CA VAL A 175 4.81 -19.44 -0.33
C VAL A 175 4.26 -19.78 -1.72
N ASP A 176 5.12 -19.99 -2.71
CA ASP A 176 4.74 -20.39 -4.06
C ASP A 176 4.03 -21.74 -4.09
N SER A 177 4.51 -22.72 -3.32
CA SER A 177 3.84 -24.02 -3.18
C SER A 177 2.46 -23.90 -2.54
N LYS A 178 2.28 -23.02 -1.55
CA LYS A 178 0.98 -22.78 -0.92
C LYS A 178 0.05 -21.96 -1.80
N VAL A 179 0.57 -20.96 -2.52
CA VAL A 179 -0.16 -20.19 -3.52
C VAL A 179 -0.62 -21.12 -4.64
N ALA A 180 0.25 -21.99 -5.16
CA ALA A 180 -0.11 -22.97 -6.18
C ALA A 180 -1.20 -23.94 -5.70
N ASN A 181 -1.14 -24.42 -4.45
CA ASN A 181 -2.20 -25.25 -3.86
C ASN A 181 -3.53 -24.49 -3.70
N LEU A 182 -3.48 -23.22 -3.31
CA LEU A 182 -4.67 -22.37 -3.23
C LEU A 182 -5.25 -22.07 -4.60
N THR A 183 -4.42 -21.74 -5.59
CA THR A 183 -4.83 -21.55 -6.99
C THR A 183 -5.45 -22.82 -7.54
N PHE A 184 -4.88 -23.99 -7.22
CA PHE A 184 -5.47 -25.28 -7.59
C PHE A 184 -6.83 -25.49 -6.93
N ALA A 185 -6.96 -25.25 -5.62
CA ALA A 185 -8.22 -25.37 -4.91
C ALA A 185 -9.30 -24.41 -5.43
N VAL A 186 -8.93 -23.16 -5.74
CA VAL A 186 -9.81 -22.15 -6.32
C VAL A 186 -10.26 -22.54 -7.72
N ASN A 187 -9.34 -22.97 -8.60
CA ASN A 187 -9.68 -23.43 -9.95
C ASN A 187 -10.54 -24.69 -9.92
N ASN A 188 -10.35 -25.58 -8.94
CA ASN A 188 -11.16 -26.77 -8.78
C ASN A 188 -12.57 -26.44 -8.23
N LEU A 189 -12.68 -25.40 -7.38
CA LEU A 189 -13.97 -24.83 -7.00
C LEU A 189 -14.68 -24.18 -8.20
N ASP A 190 -13.95 -23.40 -9.00
CA ASP A 190 -14.48 -22.72 -10.19
C ASP A 190 -14.99 -23.74 -11.23
N ASN A 191 -14.24 -24.83 -11.44
CA ASN A 191 -14.64 -25.92 -12.32
C ASN A 191 -15.82 -26.75 -11.76
N LYS A 192 -15.94 -26.91 -10.43
CA LYS A 192 -17.11 -27.55 -9.80
C LYS A 192 -18.35 -26.65 -9.74
N CYS A 193 -18.16 -25.35 -9.62
CA CYS A 193 -19.23 -24.35 -9.72
C CYS A 193 -19.63 -24.06 -11.17
N SER A 194 -18.85 -24.54 -12.16
CA SER A 194 -19.14 -24.43 -13.59
C SER A 194 -20.09 -25.49 -14.14
N SER A 195 -20.52 -26.49 -13.33
CA SER A 195 -21.60 -27.39 -13.75
C SER A 195 -22.93 -26.64 -13.69
N LYS A 196 -23.29 -26.02 -14.83
CA LYS A 196 -24.61 -25.50 -15.21
C LYS A 196 -25.70 -25.79 -14.15
N CYS A 197 -25.98 -24.81 -13.29
CA CYS A 197 -27.24 -24.79 -12.57
C CYS A 197 -28.37 -24.68 -13.60
N PRO A 198 -29.33 -25.61 -13.65
CA PRO A 198 -30.51 -25.48 -14.50
C PRO A 198 -31.51 -24.52 -13.84
N ALA A 199 -31.08 -23.30 -13.58
CA ALA A 199 -31.94 -22.19 -13.19
C ALA A 199 -31.88 -21.17 -14.32
N MET A 200 -32.90 -21.26 -15.17
CA MET A 200 -33.31 -20.31 -16.21
C MET A 200 -32.21 -19.82 -17.15
N GLN A 201 -32.38 -20.11 -18.45
CA GLN A 201 -31.62 -19.43 -19.51
C GLN A 201 -31.92 -17.93 -19.47
N ALA A 202 -31.19 -17.19 -18.63
CA ALA A 202 -30.98 -15.77 -18.88
C ALA A 202 -30.23 -15.70 -20.21
N LYS A 203 -30.86 -15.09 -21.22
CA LYS A 203 -30.14 -14.63 -22.41
C LYS A 203 -28.86 -13.95 -21.91
N PRO A 204 -27.67 -14.27 -22.43
CA PRO A 204 -26.47 -13.56 -22.05
C PRO A 204 -26.63 -12.14 -22.58
N VAL A 205 -27.20 -11.25 -21.77
CA VAL A 205 -26.97 -9.83 -21.91
C VAL A 205 -25.51 -9.69 -21.48
N ILE A 206 -24.61 -9.74 -22.46
CA ILE A 206 -23.25 -9.23 -22.26
C ILE A 206 -23.45 -7.75 -21.99
N GLN A 207 -23.64 -7.39 -20.71
CA GLN A 207 -23.59 -6.02 -20.28
C GLN A 207 -22.14 -5.60 -20.48
N ILE A 208 -21.84 -4.97 -21.62
CA ILE A 208 -20.55 -4.35 -21.87
C ILE A 208 -20.45 -3.21 -20.87
N MET A 209 -19.86 -3.47 -19.70
CA MET A 209 -19.59 -2.45 -18.70
C MET A 209 -18.41 -1.61 -19.19
N GLN A 210 -18.61 -0.31 -19.29
CA GLN A 210 -17.54 0.61 -19.69
C GLN A 210 -16.57 0.77 -18.51
N ARG A 211 -15.31 0.38 -18.71
CA ARG A 211 -14.31 0.36 -17.63
C ARG A 211 -13.78 1.75 -17.32
N ASP A 212 -13.77 2.63 -18.31
CA ASP A 212 -13.29 4.01 -18.20
C ASP A 212 -13.97 4.91 -19.25
N CYS A 213 -13.53 6.17 -19.32
CA CYS A 213 -14.02 7.13 -20.31
C CYS A 213 -13.63 6.77 -21.76
N ALA A 214 -12.57 6.01 -21.98
CA ALA A 214 -12.17 5.57 -23.31
C ALA A 214 -13.14 4.52 -23.85
N ASP A 215 -13.61 3.59 -23.02
CA ASP A 215 -14.65 2.63 -23.41
C ASP A 215 -15.98 3.35 -23.76
N HIS A 216 -16.37 4.38 -22.98
CA HIS A 216 -17.52 5.24 -23.32
C HIS A 216 -17.32 5.98 -24.65
N TYR A 217 -16.11 6.45 -24.91
CA TYR A 217 -15.77 7.09 -26.17
C TYR A 217 -15.83 6.09 -27.34
N THR A 218 -15.29 4.89 -27.22
CA THR A 218 -15.43 3.86 -28.28
C THR A 218 -16.89 3.49 -28.52
N ALA A 219 -17.74 3.53 -27.48
CA ALA A 219 -19.18 3.34 -27.58
C ALA A 219 -19.97 4.53 -28.19
N GLY A 220 -19.29 5.57 -28.69
CA GLY A 220 -19.91 6.69 -29.39
C GLY A 220 -20.30 7.89 -28.51
N ARG A 221 -20.01 7.88 -27.20
CA ARG A 221 -20.24 9.05 -26.33
C ARG A 221 -19.16 10.11 -26.60
N ARG A 222 -19.56 11.34 -26.93
CA ARG A 222 -18.65 12.43 -27.33
C ARG A 222 -18.76 13.71 -26.48
N SER A 223 -19.72 13.78 -25.57
CA SER A 223 -19.93 14.94 -24.71
C SER A 223 -19.10 14.85 -23.43
N ASN A 224 -18.47 15.95 -23.01
CA ASN A 224 -17.88 16.03 -21.68
C ASN A 224 -18.98 15.90 -20.62
N GLY A 225 -18.68 15.27 -19.49
CA GLY A 225 -19.66 15.11 -18.43
C GLY A 225 -19.28 14.07 -17.40
N ILE A 226 -20.20 13.82 -16.47
CA ILE A 226 -20.05 12.76 -15.48
C ILE A 226 -20.60 11.46 -16.07
N TYR A 227 -19.81 10.40 -15.99
CA TYR A 227 -20.16 9.06 -16.46
C TYR A 227 -19.93 8.06 -15.33
N ARG A 228 -20.75 7.01 -15.31
CA ARG A 228 -20.55 5.85 -14.45
C ARG A 228 -19.68 4.83 -15.17
N ILE A 229 -18.67 4.32 -14.48
CA ILE A 229 -17.71 3.34 -15.00
C ILE A 229 -17.55 2.16 -14.04
N SER A 230 -17.05 1.03 -14.56
CA SER A 230 -16.84 -0.20 -13.79
C SER A 230 -15.50 -0.85 -14.19
N PRO A 231 -14.36 -0.41 -13.63
CA PRO A 231 -13.05 -0.91 -14.02
C PRO A 231 -12.79 -2.40 -13.72
N ASP A 232 -13.36 -2.93 -12.63
CA ASP A 232 -13.31 -4.35 -12.25
C ASP A 232 -14.75 -4.83 -11.99
N PRO A 233 -15.24 -5.89 -12.66
CA PRO A 233 -16.60 -6.42 -12.48
C PRO A 233 -16.91 -6.87 -11.04
N ARG A 234 -15.88 -7.14 -10.22
CA ARG A 234 -16.03 -7.54 -8.82
C ARG A 234 -16.16 -6.35 -7.86
N ASN A 235 -15.87 -5.14 -8.34
CA ASN A 235 -15.91 -3.92 -7.54
C ASN A 235 -17.15 -3.09 -7.90
N GLU A 236 -17.55 -2.22 -6.98
CA GLU A 236 -18.65 -1.29 -7.22
C GLU A 236 -18.29 -0.31 -8.35
N SER A 237 -19.30 0.03 -9.15
CA SER A 237 -19.19 1.07 -10.17
C SER A 237 -19.15 2.45 -9.50
N PHE A 238 -18.45 3.40 -10.11
CA PHE A 238 -18.39 4.75 -9.57
C PHE A 238 -18.41 5.80 -10.68
N GLU A 239 -18.68 7.04 -10.28
CA GLU A 239 -18.75 8.18 -11.19
C GLU A 239 -17.38 8.83 -11.39
N VAL A 240 -17.13 9.24 -12.63
CA VAL A 240 -15.94 9.99 -13.05
C VAL A 240 -16.34 11.11 -13.98
N TYR A 241 -15.53 12.17 -14.06
CA TYR A 241 -15.67 13.14 -15.13
C TYR A 241 -14.88 12.68 -16.36
N CYS A 242 -15.55 12.56 -17.50
CA CYS A 242 -14.92 12.27 -18.79
C CYS A 242 -14.73 13.55 -19.61
N ASP A 243 -13.49 13.76 -20.04
CA ASP A 243 -13.13 14.76 -21.04
C ASP A 243 -13.05 14.07 -22.41
N MET A 244 -14.11 14.27 -23.19
CA MET A 244 -14.33 13.65 -24.50
C MET A 244 -13.90 14.56 -25.66
N GLN A 245 -13.30 15.72 -25.38
CA GLN A 245 -12.95 16.72 -26.40
C GLN A 245 -11.44 16.96 -26.48
N THR A 246 -10.74 17.00 -25.36
CA THR A 246 -9.32 17.33 -25.34
C THR A 246 -8.50 16.25 -26.05
N GLN A 247 -7.71 16.62 -27.07
CA GLN A 247 -6.75 15.73 -27.74
C GLN A 247 -7.35 14.36 -28.15
N GLY A 248 -8.52 14.41 -28.80
CA GLY A 248 -9.25 13.23 -29.27
C GLY A 248 -10.08 12.49 -28.21
N GLY A 249 -10.26 13.08 -27.02
CA GLY A 249 -11.22 12.60 -26.03
C GLY A 249 -10.86 11.29 -25.34
N GLY A 250 -11.84 10.69 -24.67
CA GLY A 250 -11.68 9.43 -23.93
C GLY A 250 -10.84 9.56 -22.65
N TRP A 251 -10.69 10.76 -22.10
CA TRP A 251 -9.89 10.99 -20.90
C TRP A 251 -10.73 10.87 -19.64
N THR A 252 -10.25 10.08 -18.68
CA THR A 252 -10.79 10.00 -17.32
C THR A 252 -10.05 11.01 -16.43
N VAL A 253 -10.77 12.01 -15.91
CA VAL A 253 -10.17 13.06 -15.07
C VAL A 253 -10.02 12.56 -13.64
N LEU A 254 -8.79 12.62 -13.11
CA LEU A 254 -8.44 12.20 -11.75
C LEU A 254 -8.47 13.36 -10.75
N GLN A 255 -8.11 14.55 -11.22
CA GLN A 255 -8.06 15.76 -10.41
C GLN A 255 -8.38 16.98 -11.26
N ARG A 256 -9.08 17.95 -10.67
CA ARG A 256 -9.29 19.28 -11.27
C ARG A 256 -9.12 20.38 -10.23
N ARG A 257 -8.35 21.42 -10.58
CA ARG A 257 -8.27 22.72 -9.89
C ARG A 257 -8.60 23.83 -10.89
N GLN A 258 -9.42 24.80 -10.50
CA GLN A 258 -9.86 25.88 -11.38
C GLN A 258 -10.33 27.15 -10.65
N ASP A 259 -10.75 27.05 -9.38
CA ASP A 259 -11.43 28.15 -8.69
C ASP A 259 -11.20 28.21 -7.17
N GLY A 260 -10.53 27.22 -6.58
CA GLY A 260 -10.30 27.15 -5.14
C GLY A 260 -11.53 26.81 -4.30
N SER A 261 -12.63 26.34 -4.92
CA SER A 261 -13.87 25.98 -4.23
C SER A 261 -13.73 24.76 -3.30
N THR A 262 -12.71 23.93 -3.48
CA THR A 262 -12.49 22.74 -2.66
C THR A 262 -11.17 22.84 -1.90
N ASN A 263 -11.21 22.51 -0.59
CA ASN A 263 -10.01 22.40 0.23
C ASN A 263 -9.31 21.05 0.00
N PHE A 264 -8.02 21.09 -0.36
CA PHE A 264 -7.16 19.93 -0.59
C PHE A 264 -6.24 19.61 0.61
N ASN A 265 -6.27 20.41 1.68
CA ASN A 265 -5.69 20.04 2.96
C ASN A 265 -6.60 19.02 3.64
N ARG A 266 -6.35 17.74 3.36
CA ARG A 266 -7.24 16.61 3.67
C ARG A 266 -6.45 15.43 4.22
N THR A 267 -7.13 14.54 4.93
CA THR A 267 -6.53 13.39 5.60
C THR A 267 -6.20 12.25 4.62
N TRP A 268 -5.45 11.25 5.08
CA TRP A 268 -5.21 10.01 4.32
C TRP A 268 -6.50 9.36 3.87
N ASN A 269 -7.48 9.31 4.78
CA ASN A 269 -8.77 8.67 4.52
C ASN A 269 -9.58 9.43 3.46
N ASP A 270 -9.52 10.75 3.46
CA ASP A 270 -10.16 11.57 2.43
C ASP A 270 -9.50 11.36 1.05
N TYR A 271 -8.16 11.39 0.99
CA TYR A 271 -7.42 11.13 -0.26
C TYR A 271 -7.61 9.71 -0.78
N LYS A 272 -7.81 8.74 0.11
CA LYS A 272 -8.16 7.35 -0.23
C LYS A 272 -9.50 7.26 -0.99
N HIS A 273 -10.57 7.81 -0.42
CA HIS A 273 -11.92 7.69 -0.98
C HIS A 273 -12.26 8.72 -2.07
N GLY A 274 -11.57 9.86 -2.05
CA GLY A 274 -11.83 11.01 -2.92
C GLY A 274 -12.73 12.06 -2.25
N PHE A 275 -12.66 13.28 -2.77
CA PHE A 275 -13.40 14.43 -2.24
C PHE A 275 -13.62 15.50 -3.31
N GLY A 276 -14.52 16.44 -3.04
CA GLY A 276 -14.86 17.56 -3.92
C GLY A 276 -16.08 17.26 -4.80
N ASN A 277 -16.21 18.01 -5.89
CA ASN A 277 -17.34 17.91 -6.81
C ASN A 277 -16.82 17.63 -8.23
N LEU A 278 -17.26 16.53 -8.85
CA LEU A 278 -16.83 16.10 -10.19
C LEU A 278 -17.09 17.16 -11.29
N SER A 279 -18.08 18.03 -11.10
CA SER A 279 -18.37 19.14 -12.01
C SER A 279 -17.50 20.38 -11.76
N ARG A 280 -16.81 20.46 -10.63
CA ARG A 280 -15.91 21.57 -10.24
C ARG A 280 -14.53 21.04 -9.86
N GLU A 281 -14.05 21.30 -8.65
CA GLU A 281 -12.76 20.80 -8.15
C GLU A 281 -12.92 19.51 -7.35
N PHE A 282 -12.03 18.56 -7.59
CA PHE A 282 -12.07 17.27 -6.90
C PHE A 282 -10.73 16.54 -6.95
N TRP A 283 -10.60 15.56 -6.06
CA TRP A 283 -9.65 14.45 -6.15
C TRP A 283 -10.44 13.15 -6.22
N LEU A 284 -10.22 12.32 -7.24
CA LEU A 284 -11.05 11.14 -7.49
C LEU A 284 -11.01 10.13 -6.33
N GLY A 285 -9.84 9.97 -5.71
CA GLY A 285 -9.59 8.99 -4.65
C GLY A 285 -8.54 7.97 -5.06
N ASN A 286 -7.57 7.71 -4.18
CA ASN A 286 -6.43 6.86 -4.48
C ASN A 286 -6.83 5.40 -4.77
N ASP A 287 -7.87 4.88 -4.09
CA ASP A 287 -8.39 3.53 -4.38
C ASP A 287 -8.93 3.43 -5.81
N LYS A 288 -9.69 4.43 -6.24
CA LYS A 288 -10.27 4.48 -7.60
C LYS A 288 -9.17 4.66 -8.66
N ILE A 289 -8.16 5.49 -8.39
CA ILE A 289 -7.00 5.67 -9.28
C ILE A 289 -6.20 4.37 -9.38
N HIS A 290 -5.99 3.66 -8.28
CA HIS A 290 -5.35 2.34 -8.28
C HIS A 290 -6.16 1.34 -9.14
N LEU A 291 -7.48 1.26 -8.94
CA LEU A 291 -8.33 0.35 -9.72
C LEU A 291 -8.25 0.62 -11.23
N LEU A 292 -8.29 1.89 -11.62
CA LEU A 292 -8.16 2.31 -13.01
C LEU A 292 -6.81 1.92 -13.60
N THR A 293 -5.72 2.28 -12.91
CA THR A 293 -4.36 2.05 -13.42
C THR A 293 -3.90 0.60 -13.33
N ARG A 294 -4.51 -0.23 -12.47
CA ARG A 294 -4.28 -1.68 -12.43
C ARG A 294 -4.96 -2.42 -13.58
N SER A 295 -6.09 -1.90 -14.09
CA SER A 295 -6.90 -2.60 -15.09
C SER A 295 -6.21 -2.72 -16.46
N GLN A 296 -5.40 -1.74 -16.84
CA GLN A 296 -4.65 -1.69 -18.10
C GLN A 296 -3.56 -0.62 -18.03
N GLU A 297 -2.60 -0.65 -18.98
CA GLU A 297 -1.58 0.39 -19.08
C GLU A 297 -2.21 1.76 -19.43
N MET A 298 -2.02 2.72 -18.54
CA MET A 298 -2.53 4.07 -18.68
C MET A 298 -1.40 5.04 -19.02
N GLN A 299 -1.70 5.98 -19.93
CA GLN A 299 -0.94 7.22 -20.12
C GLN A 299 -1.56 8.31 -19.25
N LEU A 300 -0.72 9.21 -18.76
CA LEU A 300 -1.09 10.39 -17.98
C LEU A 300 -0.93 11.66 -18.81
N ARG A 301 -1.86 12.59 -18.63
CA ARG A 301 -1.75 13.96 -19.13
C ARG A 301 -2.12 14.94 -18.02
N ILE A 302 -1.29 15.96 -17.85
CA ILE A 302 -1.47 17.07 -16.93
C ILE A 302 -1.54 18.34 -17.77
N ASP A 303 -2.68 19.03 -17.75
CA ASP A 303 -2.84 20.34 -18.35
C ASP A 303 -2.74 21.42 -17.26
N LEU A 304 -1.97 22.48 -17.54
CA LEU A 304 -1.67 23.58 -16.62
C LEU A 304 -1.97 24.92 -17.30
N GLU A 305 -2.60 25.85 -16.57
CA GLU A 305 -2.80 27.23 -17.00
C GLU A 305 -2.40 28.20 -15.87
N ASP A 306 -1.58 29.21 -16.19
CA ASP A 306 -1.24 30.29 -15.26
C ASP A 306 -2.22 31.49 -15.38
N PHE A 307 -2.09 32.48 -14.51
CA PHE A 307 -2.94 33.68 -14.56
C PHE A 307 -2.58 34.67 -15.67
N ASN A 308 -1.47 34.46 -16.39
CA ASN A 308 -1.12 35.23 -17.58
C ASN A 308 -1.72 34.62 -18.86
N GLY A 309 -2.41 33.48 -18.75
CA GLY A 309 -3.04 32.77 -19.85
C GLY A 309 -2.12 31.78 -20.57
N ILE A 310 -0.93 31.51 -20.04
CA ILE A 310 -0.02 30.52 -20.63
C ILE A 310 -0.53 29.12 -20.28
N ARG A 311 -0.66 28.29 -21.31
CA ARG A 311 -1.17 26.93 -21.24
C ARG A 311 -0.14 25.95 -21.77
N GLU A 312 0.24 25.00 -20.93
CA GLU A 312 1.18 23.95 -21.29
C GLU A 312 0.70 22.61 -20.73
N TYR A 313 1.32 21.53 -21.19
CA TYR A 313 0.98 20.20 -20.71
C TYR A 313 2.22 19.34 -20.49
N ALA A 314 2.08 18.38 -19.58
CA ALA A 314 3.01 17.28 -19.38
C ALA A 314 2.27 15.96 -19.64
N LYS A 315 2.88 15.07 -20.41
CA LYS A 315 2.34 13.77 -20.76
C LYS A 315 3.35 12.69 -20.38
N TYR A 316 2.88 11.57 -19.86
CA TYR A 316 3.69 10.41 -19.52
C TYR A 316 3.07 9.17 -20.13
N ASP A 317 3.86 8.38 -20.86
CA ASP A 317 3.38 7.18 -21.55
C ASP A 317 3.07 6.01 -20.61
N HIS A 318 3.50 6.10 -19.35
CA HIS A 318 3.13 5.15 -18.30
C HIS A 318 2.76 5.90 -17.02
N PHE A 319 1.65 5.48 -16.42
CA PHE A 319 1.19 5.95 -15.13
C PHE A 319 0.50 4.82 -14.37
N TYR A 320 1.02 4.53 -13.19
CA TYR A 320 0.48 3.52 -12.29
C TYR A 320 0.52 3.99 -10.85
N VAL A 321 -0.53 3.68 -10.10
CA VAL A 321 -0.62 3.93 -8.66
C VAL A 321 -0.84 2.60 -7.98
N ALA A 322 0.05 2.23 -7.06
CA ALA A 322 -0.05 0.99 -6.30
C ALA A 322 -1.24 1.00 -5.31
N ASN A 323 -1.52 -0.14 -4.68
CA ASN A 323 -2.56 -0.21 -3.65
C ASN A 323 -2.15 0.46 -2.32
N GLU A 324 -3.08 0.52 -1.37
CA GLU A 324 -2.84 1.12 -0.06
C GLU A 324 -1.71 0.44 0.74
N TYR A 325 -1.56 -0.89 0.62
CA TYR A 325 -0.49 -1.63 1.29
C TYR A 325 0.90 -1.11 0.87
N LEU A 326 1.04 -0.78 -0.41
CA LEU A 326 2.21 -0.13 -1.00
C LEU A 326 2.12 1.40 -0.95
N LYS A 327 1.28 1.96 -0.09
CA LYS A 327 1.15 3.40 0.20
C LYS A 327 0.86 4.24 -1.06
N TYR A 328 0.09 3.68 -1.99
CA TYR A 328 -0.23 4.30 -3.27
C TYR A 328 1.00 4.77 -4.04
N ARG A 329 2.11 4.02 -3.99
CA ARG A 329 3.36 4.37 -4.69
C ARG A 329 3.09 4.74 -6.15
N LEU A 330 3.64 5.90 -6.57
CA LEU A 330 3.59 6.35 -7.96
C LEU A 330 4.62 5.60 -8.81
N SER A 331 4.24 5.22 -10.02
CA SER A 331 5.13 4.79 -11.09
C SER A 331 4.79 5.59 -12.33
N VAL A 332 5.74 6.40 -12.82
CA VAL A 332 5.51 7.31 -13.95
C VAL A 332 6.77 7.42 -14.81
N HIS A 333 6.65 7.32 -16.14
CA HIS A 333 7.79 7.48 -17.05
C HIS A 333 7.35 7.77 -18.49
N GLY A 334 8.32 8.02 -19.39
CA GLY A 334 8.06 8.32 -20.80
C GLY A 334 7.49 9.73 -20.98
N TYR A 335 8.17 10.73 -20.41
CA TYR A 335 7.74 12.13 -20.48
C TYR A 335 7.76 12.69 -21.90
N SER A 336 6.74 13.48 -22.22
CA SER A 336 6.69 14.39 -23.37
C SER A 336 5.80 15.60 -23.03
N GLY A 337 5.93 16.69 -23.76
CA GLY A 337 5.10 17.89 -23.57
C GLY A 337 5.90 19.16 -23.39
N THR A 338 5.19 20.26 -23.14
CA THR A 338 5.75 21.61 -23.13
C THR A 338 5.99 22.17 -21.72
N ALA A 339 5.38 21.59 -20.67
CA ALA A 339 5.48 22.11 -19.30
C ALA A 339 6.78 21.76 -18.56
N GLY A 340 7.67 20.99 -19.18
CA GLY A 340 8.85 20.36 -18.55
C GLY A 340 8.47 19.22 -17.59
N ASP A 341 9.44 18.33 -17.31
CA ASP A 341 9.24 17.17 -16.43
C ASP A 341 9.51 17.51 -14.96
N ALA A 342 8.50 18.06 -14.27
CA ALA A 342 8.61 18.31 -12.83
C ALA A 342 8.46 17.03 -11.99
N LEU A 343 7.93 15.92 -12.54
CA LEU A 343 7.87 14.66 -11.80
C LEU A 343 9.23 13.98 -11.71
N HIS A 344 10.12 14.20 -12.69
CA HIS A 344 11.54 13.78 -12.64
C HIS A 344 12.50 14.97 -12.64
N TYR A 345 12.30 15.94 -11.75
CA TYR A 345 13.08 17.17 -11.77
C TYR A 345 14.57 16.96 -11.48
N SER A 346 14.91 16.20 -10.44
CA SER A 346 16.30 15.89 -10.09
C SER A 346 16.42 14.64 -9.23
N ARG A 347 17.65 14.20 -8.93
CA ARG A 347 17.92 13.05 -8.04
C ARG A 347 17.27 13.19 -6.66
N HIS A 348 17.09 14.41 -6.16
CA HIS A 348 16.58 14.70 -4.82
C HIS A 348 15.12 15.20 -4.80
N TYR A 349 14.59 15.57 -5.98
CA TYR A 349 13.21 16.02 -6.16
C TYR A 349 12.57 15.25 -7.31
N ASN A 350 12.40 13.95 -7.08
CA ASN A 350 11.76 13.03 -8.03
C ASN A 350 10.50 12.46 -7.37
N HIS A 351 9.38 12.44 -8.09
CA HIS A 351 8.11 11.93 -7.60
C HIS A 351 7.88 10.46 -7.97
N ASP A 352 8.62 9.93 -8.95
CA ASP A 352 8.55 8.52 -9.32
C ASP A 352 9.06 7.60 -8.20
N GLN A 353 8.37 6.47 -8.04
CA GLN A 353 8.54 5.49 -6.96
C GLN A 353 8.39 6.06 -5.55
N LYS A 354 7.81 7.26 -5.38
CA LYS A 354 7.54 7.82 -4.05
C LYS A 354 6.19 7.36 -3.52
N PHE A 355 6.11 7.26 -2.21
CA PHE A 355 4.88 6.94 -1.52
C PHE A 355 4.02 8.18 -1.37
N PHE A 356 2.71 7.98 -1.33
CA PHE A 356 1.79 9.08 -1.06
C PHE A 356 1.90 9.47 0.40
N THR A 357 1.82 10.77 0.69
CA THR A 357 1.92 11.35 2.02
C THR A 357 0.84 12.39 2.21
N THR A 358 0.21 12.44 3.38
CA THR A 358 -0.81 13.41 3.78
C THR A 358 -0.43 14.09 5.11
N PRO A 359 -1.07 15.21 5.49
CA PRO A 359 -0.80 15.89 6.75
C PRO A 359 -0.83 14.99 8.00
N ASP A 360 -1.70 13.99 8.00
CA ASP A 360 -1.91 13.04 9.10
C ASP A 360 -1.14 11.72 8.94
N LYS A 361 -0.50 11.48 7.79
CA LYS A 361 0.23 10.23 7.52
C LYS A 361 1.46 10.45 6.67
N ASP A 362 2.61 10.41 7.34
CA ASP A 362 3.93 10.60 6.76
C ASP A 362 4.47 9.30 6.15
N ASN A 363 4.78 9.35 4.86
CA ASN A 363 5.51 8.30 4.13
C ASN A 363 6.59 8.89 3.22
N ASP A 364 6.95 10.17 3.41
CA ASP A 364 7.92 10.84 2.56
C ASP A 364 9.36 10.54 3.02
N ARG A 365 10.35 11.11 2.32
CA ARG A 365 11.78 10.85 2.61
C ARG A 365 12.44 11.98 3.36
N TYR A 366 11.68 12.97 3.84
CA TYR A 366 12.25 14.08 4.57
C TYR A 366 12.46 13.70 6.05
N PRO A 367 13.71 13.60 6.53
CA PRO A 367 14.00 13.04 7.85
C PRO A 367 13.54 13.92 9.02
N SER A 368 13.24 15.19 8.76
CA SER A 368 13.03 16.21 9.79
C SER A 368 11.58 16.71 9.87
N GLY A 369 10.64 16.05 9.19
CA GLY A 369 9.23 16.39 9.28
C GLY A 369 8.40 15.81 8.15
N ASN A 370 7.11 16.11 8.18
CA ASN A 370 6.14 15.64 7.20
C ASN A 370 5.87 16.74 6.16
N CYS A 371 6.24 16.50 4.90
CA CYS A 371 6.02 17.42 3.79
C CYS A 371 4.52 17.62 3.53
N GLY A 372 3.69 16.59 3.69
CA GLY A 372 2.24 16.69 3.59
C GLY A 372 1.66 17.69 4.59
N ALA A 373 2.17 17.70 5.82
CA ALA A 373 1.77 18.68 6.84
C ALA A 373 2.30 20.08 6.50
N TYR A 374 3.59 20.18 6.13
CA TYR A 374 4.23 21.46 5.81
C TYR A 374 3.61 22.18 4.61
N TYR A 375 3.22 21.44 3.56
CA TYR A 375 2.56 21.99 2.38
C TYR A 375 1.03 21.89 2.41
N SER A 376 0.46 21.34 3.48
CA SER A 376 -1.00 21.26 3.71
C SER A 376 -1.75 20.57 2.55
N SER A 377 -1.24 19.44 2.07
CA SER A 377 -1.78 18.72 0.92
C SER A 377 -1.35 17.25 0.90
N GLY A 378 -2.10 16.40 0.19
CA GLY A 378 -1.69 15.03 -0.11
C GLY A 378 -0.98 14.94 -1.46
N TRP A 379 0.22 14.35 -1.50
CA TRP A 379 0.99 14.16 -2.73
C TRP A 379 2.04 13.05 -2.59
N TRP A 380 2.67 12.68 -3.70
CA TRP A 380 3.83 11.78 -3.72
C TRP A 380 5.12 12.53 -3.40
N PHE A 381 5.33 12.92 -2.15
CA PHE A 381 6.50 13.71 -1.75
C PHE A 381 7.78 12.85 -1.67
N ASP A 382 8.93 13.42 -2.06
CA ASP A 382 10.27 12.86 -1.85
C ASP A 382 10.90 13.44 -0.58
N ALA A 383 12.08 14.07 -0.66
CA ALA A 383 12.50 15.09 0.30
C ALA A 383 11.71 16.39 0.02
N CYS A 384 10.39 16.28 0.11
CA CYS A 384 9.37 17.24 -0.30
C CYS A 384 9.10 17.31 -1.81
N LEU A 385 9.17 18.49 -2.46
CA LEU A 385 8.50 18.70 -3.74
C LEU A 385 9.36 19.41 -4.79
N SER A 386 9.25 18.93 -6.04
CA SER A 386 9.45 19.68 -7.28
C SER A 386 8.12 19.95 -7.99
N ALA A 387 7.07 19.20 -7.67
CA ALA A 387 5.70 19.43 -8.10
C ALA A 387 4.73 19.21 -6.92
N ASN A 388 3.68 20.02 -6.85
CA ASN A 388 2.54 19.79 -5.97
C ASN A 388 1.28 20.40 -6.58
N LEU A 389 0.48 19.55 -7.23
CA LEU A 389 -0.75 19.99 -7.89
C LEU A 389 -1.95 20.06 -6.93
N ASN A 390 -1.79 19.53 -5.73
CA ASN A 390 -2.80 19.50 -4.67
C ASN A 390 -2.61 20.62 -3.64
N GLY A 391 -1.67 21.53 -3.86
CA GLY A 391 -1.44 22.67 -2.99
C GLY A 391 -2.64 23.62 -2.86
N LYS A 392 -2.50 24.62 -1.98
CA LYS A 392 -3.49 25.66 -1.76
C LYS A 392 -3.71 26.48 -3.03
N TYR A 393 -4.97 26.77 -3.35
CA TYR A 393 -5.31 27.63 -4.46
C TYR A 393 -5.15 29.10 -4.04
N TYR A 394 -4.31 29.85 -4.75
CA TYR A 394 -4.09 31.27 -4.51
C TYR A 394 -4.56 32.07 -5.72
N HIS A 395 -5.46 33.04 -5.53
CA HIS A 395 -5.96 33.90 -6.61
C HIS A 395 -4.97 34.98 -7.05
N LYS A 396 -3.90 35.20 -6.28
CA LYS A 396 -2.88 36.23 -6.50
C LYS A 396 -1.52 35.68 -6.07
N LYS A 397 -0.45 36.34 -6.50
CA LYS A 397 0.91 36.03 -6.04
C LYS A 397 0.99 36.03 -4.52
N TYR A 398 1.74 35.09 -3.95
CA TYR A 398 1.83 34.89 -2.51
C TYR A 398 3.28 34.82 -2.04
N LYS A 399 3.51 35.03 -0.72
CA LYS A 399 4.81 34.98 -0.05
C LYS A 399 4.81 33.89 1.03
N GLY A 400 5.99 33.51 1.51
CA GLY A 400 6.15 32.53 2.59
C GLY A 400 6.36 31.11 2.08
N VAL A 401 5.72 30.12 2.72
CA VAL A 401 5.88 28.70 2.36
C VAL A 401 5.38 28.43 0.94
N ARG A 402 6.08 27.59 0.16
CA ARG A 402 5.67 27.16 -1.19
C ARG A 402 4.53 26.10 -1.14
N ASN A 403 3.44 26.41 -0.44
CA ASN A 403 2.29 25.50 -0.27
C ASN A 403 1.17 25.70 -1.30
N GLY A 404 1.39 26.53 -2.32
CA GLY A 404 0.48 26.68 -3.43
C GLY A 404 0.58 25.53 -4.44
N ILE A 405 -0.28 25.56 -5.45
CA ILE A 405 -0.11 24.72 -6.65
C ILE A 405 1.23 25.08 -7.30
N PHE A 406 2.07 24.07 -7.55
CA PHE A 406 3.46 24.27 -7.99
C PHE A 406 3.91 23.22 -9.01
N TRP A 407 4.69 23.66 -10.00
CA TRP A 407 5.29 22.82 -11.04
C TRP A 407 6.70 23.34 -11.36
N GLY A 408 7.74 22.69 -10.86
CA GLY A 408 9.09 23.25 -10.76
C GLY A 408 9.81 23.55 -12.08
N THR A 409 9.35 22.99 -13.19
CA THR A 409 9.87 23.28 -14.53
C THR A 409 9.12 24.38 -15.26
N TRP A 410 8.11 24.99 -14.63
CA TRP A 410 7.35 26.08 -15.24
C TRP A 410 8.22 27.32 -15.40
N HIS A 411 8.02 28.03 -16.51
CA HIS A 411 8.80 29.22 -16.83
C HIS A 411 8.65 30.31 -15.75
N GLY A 412 9.75 31.03 -15.47
CA GLY A 412 9.73 32.12 -14.50
C GLY A 412 9.60 31.67 -13.04
N ILE A 413 9.84 30.39 -12.75
CA ILE A 413 10.10 29.88 -11.39
C ILE A 413 11.62 29.82 -11.22
N SER A 414 12.25 30.96 -10.92
CA SER A 414 13.62 30.95 -10.39
C SER A 414 13.58 31.16 -8.88
N ASP A 415 14.41 30.41 -8.16
CA ASP A 415 14.66 30.67 -6.73
C ASP A 415 15.36 32.03 -6.53
N ASP A 416 15.90 32.61 -7.61
CA ASP A 416 16.60 33.90 -7.65
C ASP A 416 15.69 35.11 -7.85
N ILE A 417 14.35 34.97 -7.87
CA ILE A 417 13.48 36.15 -7.98
C ILE A 417 13.60 36.98 -6.69
N PRO A 418 14.15 38.21 -6.72
CA PRO A 418 14.48 39.00 -5.52
C PRO A 418 13.26 39.35 -4.67
N THR A 419 12.06 39.25 -5.26
CA THR A 419 10.81 39.72 -4.68
C THR A 419 10.21 38.74 -3.66
N GLY A 420 10.64 37.47 -3.67
CA GLY A 420 10.11 36.39 -2.81
C GLY A 420 8.65 35.99 -3.11
N TYR A 421 8.03 36.56 -4.14
CA TYR A 421 6.68 36.20 -4.57
C TYR A 421 6.68 34.92 -5.40
N ARG A 422 5.67 34.08 -5.16
CA ARG A 422 5.42 32.84 -5.88
C ARG A 422 4.21 33.02 -6.81
N GLN A 423 4.33 32.50 -8.02
CA GLN A 423 3.29 32.54 -9.05
C GLN A 423 2.27 31.43 -8.81
N PRO A 424 0.97 31.73 -8.77
CA PRO A 424 -0.07 30.71 -8.68
C PRO A 424 -0.48 30.19 -10.06
N PHE A 425 -1.00 28.96 -10.08
CA PHE A 425 -1.70 28.41 -11.24
C PHE A 425 -3.19 28.75 -11.18
N LYS A 426 -3.76 29.09 -12.33
CA LYS A 426 -5.18 29.35 -12.50
C LYS A 426 -5.97 28.06 -12.66
N SER A 427 -5.46 27.09 -13.42
CA SER A 427 -6.10 25.78 -13.52
C SER A 427 -5.11 24.64 -13.66
N VAL A 428 -5.52 23.47 -13.18
CA VAL A 428 -4.82 22.20 -13.32
C VAL A 428 -5.84 21.11 -13.62
N LYS A 429 -5.53 20.23 -14.55
CA LYS A 429 -6.32 19.02 -14.81
C LYS A 429 -5.40 17.83 -14.98
N ILE A 430 -5.56 16.82 -14.13
CA ILE A 430 -4.84 15.54 -14.22
C ILE A 430 -5.81 14.52 -14.80
N MET A 431 -5.43 13.86 -15.89
CA MET A 431 -6.29 12.89 -16.57
C MET A 431 -5.49 11.72 -17.13
N ILE A 432 -6.14 10.57 -17.22
CA ILE A 432 -5.56 9.34 -17.75
C ILE A 432 -6.41 8.77 -18.87
N ARG A 433 -5.76 7.99 -19.72
CA ARG A 433 -6.38 7.27 -20.83
C ARG A 433 -5.57 6.00 -21.09
N PRO A 434 -6.14 4.93 -21.67
CA PRO A 434 -5.35 3.77 -22.07
C PRO A 434 -4.24 4.18 -23.03
N LYS A 435 -3.05 3.59 -22.90
CA LYS A 435 -1.89 3.91 -23.74
C LYS A 435 -2.15 3.60 -25.22
N ASN A 436 -2.75 2.45 -25.49
CA ASN A 436 -3.06 1.96 -26.83
C ASN A 436 -4.44 2.43 -27.35
N PHE A 437 -4.94 3.56 -26.84
CA PHE A 437 -6.21 4.13 -27.28
C PHE A 437 -6.09 4.60 -28.75
N VAL A 438 -6.89 3.99 -29.62
CA VAL A 438 -7.00 4.35 -31.04
C VAL A 438 -8.19 5.30 -31.20
N GLN A 439 -7.96 6.44 -31.85
CA GLN A 439 -8.95 7.51 -32.04
C GLN A 439 -9.86 7.28 -33.22
#